data_AF-A0A943R156-F1
#
_entry.id   AF-A0A943R156-F1
#
_cell.length_a   1.000
_cell.length_b   1.000
_cell.length_c   1.000
_cell.angle_alpha   90.00
_cell.angle_beta   90.00
_cell.angle_gamma   90.00
#
_symmetry.space_group_name_H-M   'P 1'
#
loop_
_entity.id
_entity.type
_entity.pdbx_description
1 polymer ?
#
loop_
_entity_poly.entity_id
_entity_poly.type
_entity_poly.pdbx_seq_one_letter_code
_entity_poly.pdbx_strand_id
1 'polypeptide(L)'
;MTIIAFVLGLAALIATVWLRKDTPSSRAWETEDGIVDERFAFVFLPSFTVLLFGLGVIGLSGLFNELTGGVWILFILGCLLSAVGAVGTVVGLFSNKYPLWLLPKWRLESPHRK
;
A
#
# COMPACT_ATOMS: atom_id res chain seq x y z
N MET A 1 -8.04 -12.94 12.54
CA MET A 1 -8.22 -12.34 11.18
C MET A 1 -7.92 -10.84 11.21
N THR A 2 -8.69 -10.01 11.93
CA THR A 2 -8.49 -8.55 11.98
C THR A 2 -7.11 -8.12 12.49
N ILE A 3 -6.62 -8.73 13.58
CA ILE A 3 -5.27 -8.42 14.15
C ILE A 3 -4.15 -8.73 13.14
N ILE A 4 -4.26 -9.85 12.43
CA ILE A 4 -3.27 -10.25 11.42
C ILE A 4 -3.24 -9.24 10.26
N ALA A 5 -4.42 -8.81 9.78
CA ALA A 5 -4.51 -7.78 8.76
C ALA A 5 -3.87 -6.46 9.21
N PHE A 6 -4.05 -6.06 10.47
CA PHE A 6 -3.39 -4.87 11.03
C PHE A 6 -1.87 -5.00 11.12
N VAL A 7 -1.36 -6.14 11.62
CA VAL A 7 0.09 -6.36 11.73
C VAL A 7 0.74 -6.37 10.34
N LEU A 8 0.16 -7.09 9.38
CA LEU A 8 0.64 -7.11 8.00
C LEU A 8 0.51 -5.75 7.33
N GLY A 9 -0.58 -5.02 7.59
CA GLY A 9 -0.80 -3.67 7.07
C GLY A 9 0.24 -2.69 7.59
N LEU A 10 0.57 -2.78 8.88
CA LEU A 10 1.62 -1.96 9.49
C LEU A 10 3.01 -2.30 8.92
N ALA A 11 3.33 -3.58 8.75
CA ALA A 11 4.59 -3.99 8.14
C ALA A 11 4.70 -3.49 6.68
N ALA A 12 3.63 -3.61 5.90
CA ALA A 12 3.56 -3.11 4.54
C ALA A 12 3.65 -1.57 4.48
N LEU A 13 3.06 -0.87 5.45
CA LEU A 13 3.17 0.60 5.58
C LEU A 13 4.62 1.01 5.85
N ILE A 14 5.28 0.35 6.81
CA ILE A 14 6.69 0.61 7.14
C ILE A 14 7.56 0.40 5.91
N ALA A 15 7.38 -0.72 5.20
CA ALA A 15 8.11 -1.01 3.97
C ALA A 15 7.85 0.06 2.89
N THR A 16 6.60 0.47 2.69
CA THR A 16 6.20 1.51 1.73
C THR A 16 6.86 2.86 2.05
N VAL A 17 6.83 3.27 3.32
CA VAL A 17 7.44 4.53 3.76
C VAL A 17 8.96 4.47 3.63
N TRP A 18 9.57 3.34 3.99
CA TRP A 18 11.00 3.12 3.88
C TRP A 18 11.47 3.19 2.41
N LEU A 19 10.76 2.55 1.48
CA LEU A 19 11.06 2.59 0.05
C LEU A 19 10.92 3.99 -0.56
N ARG A 20 10.05 4.84 -0.01
CA ARG A 20 9.86 6.22 -0.48
C ARG A 20 10.88 7.20 0.09
N LYS A 21 11.57 6.86 1.18
CA LYS A 21 12.66 7.69 1.72
C LYS A 21 13.88 7.61 0.81
N ASP A 22 14.59 8.73 0.72
CA ASP A 22 15.82 8.78 -0.07
C ASP A 22 17.02 8.46 0.83
N THR A 23 17.35 7.18 0.96
CA THR A 23 18.46 6.70 1.79
C THR A 23 19.23 5.59 1.08
N PRO A 24 20.53 5.37 1.39
CA PRO A 24 21.30 4.27 0.79
C PRO A 24 20.65 2.90 1.03
N SER A 25 20.01 2.72 2.18
CA SER A 25 19.32 1.50 2.56
C SER A 25 18.08 1.25 1.71
N SER A 26 17.26 2.27 1.44
CA SER A 26 16.06 2.14 0.59
C SER A 26 16.40 1.93 -0.90
N ARG A 27 17.55 2.45 -1.33
CA ARG A 27 18.11 2.22 -2.68
C ARG A 27 18.84 0.88 -2.83
N ALA A 28 19.02 0.10 -1.77
CA ALA A 28 19.74 -1.17 -1.83
C ALA A 28 19.10 -2.23 -2.75
N TRP A 29 17.85 -2.00 -3.17
CA TRP A 29 17.10 -2.83 -4.10
C TRP A 29 17.32 -2.43 -5.57
N GLU A 30 18.01 -1.32 -5.82
CA GLU A 30 18.42 -0.87 -7.13
C GLU A 30 19.70 -1.60 -7.54
N THR A 31 19.58 -2.43 -8.57
CA THR A 31 20.70 -3.11 -9.22
C THR A 31 21.09 -2.36 -10.51
N GLU A 32 22.22 -2.70 -11.13
CA GLU A 32 22.68 -2.07 -12.38
C GLU A 32 21.65 -2.20 -13.52
N ASP A 33 20.77 -3.20 -13.45
CA ASP A 33 19.67 -3.42 -14.39
C ASP A 33 18.33 -2.76 -13.98
N GLY A 34 18.32 -2.02 -12.88
CA GLY A 34 17.14 -1.37 -12.30
C GLY A 34 16.65 -2.05 -11.02
N ILE A 35 15.40 -1.80 -10.65
CA ILE A 35 14.77 -2.46 -9.49
C ILE A 35 14.06 -3.73 -9.98
N VAL A 36 14.34 -4.86 -9.33
CA VAL A 36 13.83 -6.20 -9.67
C VAL A 36 12.30 -6.23 -9.83
N ASP A 37 11.56 -5.46 -9.01
CA ASP A 37 10.11 -5.31 -9.16
C ASP A 37 9.60 -3.94 -8.65
N GLU A 38 9.69 -2.91 -9.48
CA GLU A 38 9.18 -1.56 -9.17
C GLU A 38 7.69 -1.54 -8.86
N ARG A 39 6.92 -2.40 -9.50
CA ARG A 39 5.46 -2.44 -9.36
C ARG A 39 5.08 -2.97 -8.00
N PHE A 40 5.76 -4.05 -7.60
CA PHE A 40 5.62 -4.60 -6.27
C PHE A 40 5.97 -3.54 -5.21
N ALA A 41 7.12 -2.87 -5.38
CA ALA A 41 7.64 -1.90 -4.42
C ALA A 41 6.76 -0.63 -4.27
N PHE A 42 6.34 -0.03 -5.38
CA PHE A 42 5.75 1.32 -5.37
C PHE A 42 4.25 1.38 -5.62
N VAL A 43 3.64 0.28 -6.08
CA VAL A 43 2.19 0.19 -6.33
C VAL A 43 1.56 -0.84 -5.42
N PHE A 44 2.02 -2.09 -5.47
CA PHE A 44 1.42 -3.18 -4.70
C PHE A 44 1.52 -2.94 -3.20
N LEU A 45 2.70 -2.71 -2.64
CA LEU A 45 2.88 -2.52 -1.18
C LEU A 45 2.01 -1.40 -0.60
N PRO A 46 2.00 -0.17 -1.17
CA PRO A 46 1.09 0.88 -0.70
C PRO A 46 -0.38 0.52 -0.85
N SER A 47 -0.80 -0.07 -1.97
CA SER A 47 -2.21 -0.44 -2.16
C SER A 47 -2.65 -1.59 -1.26
N PHE A 48 -1.76 -2.56 -1.03
CA PHE A 48 -1.98 -3.68 -0.12
C PHE A 48 -2.07 -3.18 1.33
N THR A 49 -1.26 -2.19 1.71
CA THR A 49 -1.39 -1.48 2.98
C THR A 49 -2.80 -0.89 3.12
N VAL A 50 -3.25 -0.10 2.14
CA VAL A 50 -4.59 0.53 2.16
C VAL A 50 -5.70 -0.52 2.24
N LEU A 51 -5.57 -1.64 1.51
CA LEU A 51 -6.51 -2.76 1.56
C LEU A 51 -6.60 -3.34 2.98
N LEU A 52 -5.45 -3.67 3.59
CA LEU A 52 -5.41 -4.29 4.91
C LEU A 52 -5.94 -3.35 6.01
N PHE A 53 -5.63 -2.05 5.93
CA PHE A 53 -6.22 -1.06 6.82
C PHE A 53 -7.73 -0.91 6.60
N GLY A 54 -8.20 -0.91 5.35
CA GLY A 54 -9.64 -0.88 5.03
C GLY A 54 -10.38 -2.07 5.64
N LEU A 55 -9.86 -3.29 5.47
CA LEU A 55 -10.42 -4.49 6.07
C LEU A 55 -10.36 -4.45 7.60
N GLY A 56 -9.28 -3.88 8.15
CA GLY A 56 -9.13 -3.65 9.58
C GLY A 56 -10.21 -2.71 10.15
N VAL A 57 -10.49 -1.61 9.46
CA VAL A 57 -11.53 -0.63 9.83
C VAL A 57 -12.94 -1.25 9.74
N ILE A 58 -13.22 -2.03 8.69
CA ILE A 58 -14.47 -2.81 8.58
C ILE A 58 -14.59 -3.76 9.78
N GLY A 59 -13.53 -4.53 10.06
CA GLY A 59 -13.50 -5.45 11.19
C GLY A 59 -13.72 -4.77 12.54
N LEU A 60 -13.15 -3.58 12.74
CA LEU A 60 -13.37 -2.75 13.93
C LEU A 60 -14.82 -2.29 14.05
N SER A 61 -15.43 -1.81 12.96
CA SER A 61 -16.84 -1.38 12.99
C SER A 61 -17.80 -2.51 13.39
N GLY A 62 -17.50 -3.76 13.01
CA GLY A 62 -18.29 -4.93 13.40
C GLY A 62 -18.12 -5.35 14.86
N LEU A 63 -17.15 -4.82 15.60
CA LEU A 63 -17.00 -5.05 17.05
C LEU A 63 -17.94 -4.15 17.86
N PHE A 64 -18.39 -3.03 17.29
CA PHE A 64 -19.33 -2.11 17.92
C PHE A 64 -20.75 -2.44 17.45
N ASN A 65 -21.49 -3.22 18.24
CA ASN A 65 -22.88 -3.62 17.94
C ASN A 65 -23.89 -2.46 18.05
N GLU A 66 -23.51 -1.35 18.67
CA GLU A 66 -24.37 -0.17 18.74
C GLU A 66 -24.23 0.66 17.47
N LEU A 67 -25.28 0.65 16.64
CA LEU A 67 -25.44 1.41 15.40
C LEU A 67 -25.58 2.91 15.66
N THR A 68 -24.58 3.50 16.31
CA THR A 68 -24.39 4.96 16.34
C THR A 68 -23.90 5.42 14.96
N GLY A 69 -24.27 6.63 14.55
CA GLY A 69 -23.88 7.17 13.23
C GLY A 69 -22.37 7.12 12.95
N GLY A 70 -21.53 7.17 13.99
CA GLY A 70 -20.08 7.02 13.88
C GLY A 70 -19.63 5.64 13.36
N VAL A 71 -20.30 4.56 13.75
CA VAL A 71 -19.97 3.19 13.30
C VAL A 71 -20.25 3.03 11.81
N TRP A 72 -21.34 3.62 11.30
CA TRP A 72 -21.65 3.63 9.87
C TRP A 72 -20.62 4.39 9.04
N ILE A 73 -20.16 5.54 9.53
CA ILE A 73 -19.12 6.33 8.86
C ILE A 73 -17.83 5.52 8.76
N LEU A 74 -17.42 4.87 9.86
CA LEU A 74 -16.25 4.00 9.88
C LEU A 74 -16.39 2.82 8.91
N PHE A 75 -17.56 2.18 8.86
CA PHE A 75 -17.82 1.08 7.95
C PHE A 75 -17.71 1.52 6.48
N ILE A 76 -18.38 2.63 6.10
CA ILE A 76 -18.33 3.17 4.73
C ILE A 76 -16.88 3.53 4.36
N LEU A 77 -16.15 4.19 5.27
CA LEU A 77 -14.75 4.52 5.05
C LEU A 77 -13.90 3.26 4.85
N GLY A 78 -14.11 2.23 5.67
CA GLY A 78 -13.44 0.94 5.55
C GLY A 78 -13.73 0.26 4.21
N CYS A 79 -14.97 0.30 3.74
CA CYS A 79 -15.36 -0.22 2.42
C CYS A 79 -14.66 0.53 1.28
N LEU A 80 -14.64 1.87 1.33
CA LEU A 80 -13.96 2.70 0.33
C LEU A 80 -12.45 2.42 0.29
N LEU A 81 -11.80 2.38 1.45
CA LEU A 81 -10.37 2.03 1.56
C LEU A 81 -10.10 0.62 1.03
N SER A 82 -10.94 -0.35 1.37
CA SER A 82 -10.78 -1.72 0.90
C SER A 82 -10.95 -1.82 -0.62
N ALA A 83 -11.91 -1.10 -1.19
CA ALA A 83 -12.12 -1.08 -2.64
C ALA A 83 -10.93 -0.45 -3.39
N VAL A 84 -10.46 0.71 -2.93
CA VAL A 84 -9.29 1.39 -3.51
C VAL A 84 -8.03 0.54 -3.36
N GLY A 85 -7.83 -0.05 -2.19
CA GLY A 85 -6.71 -0.94 -1.90
C GLY A 85 -6.73 -2.18 -2.80
N ALA A 86 -7.88 -2.86 -2.91
CA ALA A 86 -8.03 -4.06 -3.75
C ALA A 86 -7.72 -3.77 -5.23
N VAL A 87 -8.27 -2.68 -5.78
CA VAL A 87 -7.98 -2.26 -7.15
C VAL A 87 -6.49 -1.99 -7.34
N GLY A 88 -5.88 -1.24 -6.42
CA GLY A 88 -4.45 -0.93 -6.50
C GLY A 88 -3.55 -2.17 -6.36
N THR A 89 -3.92 -3.13 -5.50
CA THR A 89 -3.21 -4.41 -5.33
C THR A 89 -3.25 -5.24 -6.61
N VAL A 90 -4.42 -5.35 -7.25
CA VAL A 90 -4.57 -6.04 -8.54
C VAL A 90 -3.77 -5.34 -9.63
N VAL A 91 -3.84 -4.01 -9.71
CA VAL A 91 -3.04 -3.23 -10.68
C VAL A 91 -1.54 -3.42 -10.44
N GLY A 92 -1.10 -3.43 -9.18
CA GLY A 92 0.31 -3.65 -8.81
C GLY A 92 0.83 -5.02 -9.21
N LEU A 93 -0.01 -6.06 -9.20
CA LEU A 93 0.38 -7.42 -9.60
C LEU A 93 0.30 -7.66 -11.11
N PHE A 94 -0.70 -7.08 -11.80
CA PHE A 94 -1.04 -7.50 -13.17
C PHE A 94 -0.91 -6.41 -14.24
N SER A 95 -0.76 -5.13 -13.87
CA SER A 95 -0.66 -4.07 -14.88
C SER A 95 0.76 -3.91 -15.41
N ASN A 96 0.91 -3.84 -16.73
CA ASN A 96 2.16 -3.50 -17.39
C ASN A 96 2.49 -2.00 -17.39
N LYS A 97 1.52 -1.16 -17.01
CA LYS A 97 1.65 0.30 -16.98
C LYS A 97 1.26 0.81 -15.61
N TYR A 98 2.17 1.52 -14.95
CA TYR A 98 1.88 2.28 -13.74
C TYR A 98 2.29 3.74 -13.94
N PRO A 99 1.56 4.68 -13.33
CA PRO A 99 1.86 6.08 -13.48
C PRO A 99 3.22 6.46 -12.86
N LEU A 100 4.00 7.25 -13.60
CA LEU A 100 5.32 7.74 -13.15
C LEU A 100 5.25 8.59 -11.87
N TRP A 101 4.12 9.25 -11.62
CA TRP A 101 3.93 10.08 -10.42
C TRP A 101 3.82 9.29 -9.11
N LEU A 102 3.67 7.95 -9.18
CA LEU A 102 3.73 7.08 -8.00
C LEU A 102 5.17 6.76 -7.56
N LEU A 103 6.15 6.97 -8.44
CA LEU A 103 7.55 6.73 -8.12
C LEU A 103 8.11 7.87 -7.25
N PRO A 104 8.97 7.55 -6.27
CA PRO A 104 9.67 8.58 -5.51
C PRO A 104 10.68 9.32 -6.41
N LYS A 105 10.96 10.59 -6.07
CA LYS A 105 11.86 11.46 -6.85
C LYS A 105 13.23 10.82 -7.11
N TRP A 106 13.80 10.18 -6.09
CA TRP A 106 15.09 9.51 -6.22
C TRP A 106 15.08 8.41 -7.29
N ARG A 107 13.94 7.73 -7.50
CA ARG A 107 13.82 6.71 -8.54
C ARG A 107 13.66 7.34 -9.92
N LEU A 108 12.93 8.45 -10.03
CA LEU A 108 12.77 9.18 -11.29
C LEU A 108 14.11 9.74 -11.80
N GLU A 109 15.00 10.13 -10.90
CA GLU A 109 16.31 10.71 -11.19
C GLU A 109 17.43 9.66 -11.30
N SER A 110 17.12 8.37 -11.08
CA SER A 110 18.14 7.33 -11.05
C SER A 110 18.70 7.02 -12.45
N PRO A 111 20.05 6.94 -12.60
CA PRO A 111 20.68 6.53 -13.85
C PRO A 111 20.43 5.06 -14.20
N HIS A 112 20.00 4.24 -13.24
CA HIS A 112 19.69 2.81 -13.42
C HIS A 112 18.21 2.58 -13.78
N ARG A 113 17.50 3.62 -14.24
CA ARG A 113 16.11 3.52 -14.68
C ARG A 113 16.04 3.25 -16.18
N LYS A 114 15.90 1.97 -16.55
CA LYS A 114 15.66 1.52 -17.93
C LYS A 114 14.17 1.61 -18.29
#